data_AF-A0A0C3AUY6-F1
#
_entry.id   AF-A0A0C3AUY6-F1
#
_cell.length_a   1.000
_cell.length_b   1.000
_cell.length_c   1.000
_cell.angle_alpha   90.00
_cell.angle_beta   90.00
_cell.angle_gamma   90.00
#
_symmetry.space_group_name_H-M   'P 1'
#
loop_
_entity.id
_entity.type
_entity.pdbx_description
1 polymer ?
#
loop_
_entity_poly.entity_id
_entity_poly.type
_entity_poly.pdbx_seq_one_letter_code
_entity_poly.pdbx_strand_id
1 'polypeptide(L)'
;MLETQLSRVLMPAPESLAHRARMAGLISPLKRVRPRVPFYDLAAHRIPTLWTLYRGLLREAPGTNIRFRVRMLFQQNRHSTSPATTRQELIKGHKWLDIFVKAREGNKKLRAILLRYDRMVAAKREKETWKHIFRKEMAWQERMRTRPILTGGYLRPSLFNRALPRLKPQPAHISMMIYKRRLGRERRSRRVTRISEWRKDLRGEAGFESALSKVTQWDGMCVYPHLEEWMEPFTQQVRGYVETLKQDKKRLFSSFSPEMLEAIKQARRDKILNQTRQLERERRGEILPRTIRRRNKAPPAHILAKMTEKQKKMDKLARHVSEVGYVGMAKRKLGHKLRNPEAWTCEVGRPEDKERLDRMAEAIRLENERRRQSAGEID
;
A
#
# COMPACT_ATOMS: atom_id res chain seq x y z
N MET A 1 -48.69 -1.63 45.93
CA MET A 1 -49.57 -2.70 45.42
C MET A 1 -50.32 -2.12 44.23
N LEU A 2 -49.96 -2.52 43.01
CA LEU A 2 -50.60 -2.07 41.77
C LEU A 2 -51.14 -3.31 41.08
N GLU A 3 -52.45 -3.51 41.14
CA GLU A 3 -53.15 -4.58 40.45
C GLU A 3 -53.05 -4.37 38.94
N THR A 4 -52.45 -5.35 38.28
CA THR A 4 -52.30 -5.43 36.83
C THR A 4 -53.64 -5.82 36.23
N GLN A 5 -54.38 -4.84 35.69
CA GLN A 5 -55.54 -5.08 34.82
C GLN A 5 -55.06 -5.76 33.52
N LEU A 6 -54.97 -7.09 33.54
CA LEU A 6 -54.79 -7.89 32.35
C LEU A 6 -56.04 -7.76 31.47
N SER A 7 -55.87 -7.12 30.33
CA SER A 7 -56.85 -7.01 29.27
C SER A 7 -57.39 -8.39 28.88
N ARG A 8 -58.68 -8.64 29.17
CA ARG A 8 -59.42 -9.79 28.65
C ARG A 8 -59.51 -9.66 27.14
N VAL A 9 -58.61 -10.34 26.43
CA VAL A 9 -58.72 -10.50 24.98
C VAL A 9 -59.95 -11.37 24.71
N LEU A 10 -61.04 -10.76 24.23
CA LEU A 10 -62.25 -11.46 23.82
C LEU A 10 -61.88 -12.43 22.68
N MET A 11 -62.10 -13.73 22.91
CA MET A 11 -61.92 -14.73 21.86
C MET A 11 -62.99 -14.53 20.78
N PRO A 12 -62.63 -14.62 19.49
CA PRO A 12 -63.60 -14.45 18.41
C PRO A 12 -64.67 -15.55 18.43
N ALA A 13 -65.89 -15.20 18.03
CA ALA A 13 -67.02 -16.12 17.91
C ALA A 13 -66.68 -17.31 16.98
N PRO A 14 -67.20 -18.52 17.25
CA PRO A 14 -66.88 -19.74 16.49
C PRO A 14 -67.24 -19.63 15.00
N GLU A 15 -68.31 -18.92 14.66
CA GLU A 15 -68.72 -18.65 13.28
C GLU A 15 -67.67 -17.83 12.51
N SER A 16 -67.04 -16.87 13.19
CA SER A 16 -65.96 -16.06 12.62
C SER A 16 -64.74 -16.94 12.31
N LEU A 17 -64.41 -17.90 13.17
CA LEU A 17 -63.33 -18.86 12.94
C LEU A 17 -63.63 -19.78 11.74
N ALA A 18 -64.86 -20.29 11.63
CA ALA A 18 -65.27 -21.13 10.50
C ALA A 18 -65.26 -20.37 9.17
N HIS A 19 -65.67 -19.11 9.17
CA HIS A 19 -65.58 -18.23 7.99
C HIS A 19 -64.12 -17.97 7.59
N ARG A 20 -63.24 -17.67 8.56
CA ARG A 20 -61.79 -17.50 8.32
C ARG A 20 -61.14 -18.77 7.79
N ALA A 21 -61.54 -19.96 8.28
CA ALA A 21 -61.03 -21.23 7.79
C ALA A 21 -61.44 -21.51 6.34
N ARG A 22 -62.71 -21.25 5.96
CA ARG A 22 -63.17 -21.35 4.57
C ARG A 22 -62.41 -20.39 3.65
N MET A 23 -62.28 -19.13 4.04
CA MET A 23 -61.50 -18.14 3.28
C MET A 23 -60.02 -18.54 3.15
N ALA A 24 -59.41 -19.07 4.22
CA ALA A 24 -58.05 -19.57 4.18
C ALA A 24 -57.90 -20.78 3.23
N GLY A 25 -58.89 -21.68 3.18
CA GLY A 25 -58.94 -22.80 2.24
C GLY A 25 -58.97 -22.34 0.79
N LEU A 26 -59.82 -21.36 0.45
CA LEU A 26 -59.91 -20.78 -0.90
C LEU A 26 -58.65 -20.02 -1.31
N ILE A 27 -58.01 -19.33 -0.37
CA ILE A 27 -56.81 -18.51 -0.64
C ILE A 27 -55.53 -19.36 -0.64
N SER A 28 -55.48 -20.47 0.11
CA SER A 28 -54.25 -21.28 0.28
C SER A 28 -53.68 -21.86 -1.03
N PRO A 29 -54.45 -22.37 -2.02
CA PRO A 29 -53.88 -22.83 -3.29
C PRO A 29 -53.41 -21.68 -4.19
N LEU A 30 -53.98 -20.48 -4.02
CA LEU A 30 -53.58 -19.27 -4.74
C LEU A 30 -52.31 -18.64 -4.14
N LYS A 31 -51.92 -19.02 -2.91
CA LYS A 31 -50.66 -18.57 -2.31
C LYS A 31 -49.50 -19.21 -3.05
N ARG A 32 -48.67 -18.37 -3.66
CA ARG A 32 -47.39 -18.77 -4.23
C ARG A 32 -46.53 -19.45 -3.17
N VAL A 33 -46.47 -20.78 -3.20
CA VAL A 33 -45.60 -21.56 -2.32
C VAL A 33 -44.16 -21.28 -2.73
N ARG A 34 -43.48 -20.43 -1.95
CA ARG A 34 -42.03 -20.28 -2.07
C ARG A 34 -41.41 -21.53 -1.45
N PRO A 35 -40.57 -22.28 -2.18
CA PRO A 35 -39.87 -23.40 -1.56
C PRO A 35 -39.11 -22.88 -0.35
N ARG A 36 -39.16 -23.63 0.77
CA ARG A 36 -38.43 -23.28 2.00
C ARG A 36 -36.91 -23.25 1.77
N VAL A 37 -36.46 -23.97 0.74
CA VAL A 37 -35.07 -24.10 0.33
C VAL A 37 -34.83 -23.17 -0.86
N PRO A 38 -33.72 -22.40 -0.89
CA PRO A 38 -33.38 -21.57 -2.04
C PRO A 38 -33.25 -22.41 -3.31
N PHE A 39 -33.59 -21.83 -4.46
CA PHE A 39 -33.72 -22.60 -5.70
C PHE A 39 -32.42 -23.33 -6.12
N TYR A 40 -31.25 -22.81 -5.76
CA TYR A 40 -29.96 -23.39 -6.13
C TYR A 40 -29.62 -24.68 -5.34
N ASP A 41 -30.29 -24.90 -4.21
CA ASP A 41 -30.15 -26.12 -3.40
C ASP A 41 -31.19 -27.18 -3.77
N LEU A 42 -32.21 -26.83 -4.56
CA LEU A 42 -33.19 -27.78 -5.06
C LEU A 42 -32.51 -28.84 -5.92
N ALA A 43 -32.81 -30.13 -5.68
CA ALA A 43 -32.29 -31.24 -6.46
C ALA A 43 -32.60 -31.07 -7.97
N ALA A 44 -33.80 -30.55 -8.28
CA ALA A 44 -34.23 -30.24 -9.64
C ALA A 44 -33.33 -29.22 -10.36
N HIS A 45 -32.64 -28.35 -9.62
CA HIS A 45 -31.63 -27.46 -10.19
C HIS A 45 -30.24 -28.08 -10.14
N ARG A 46 -29.81 -28.56 -8.97
CA ARG A 46 -28.44 -29.00 -8.69
C ARG A 46 -28.01 -30.21 -9.51
N ILE A 47 -28.90 -31.18 -9.71
CA ILE A 47 -28.58 -32.40 -10.46
C ILE A 47 -28.34 -32.08 -11.94
N PRO A 48 -29.27 -31.45 -12.69
CA PRO A 48 -29.04 -31.13 -14.09
C PRO A 48 -27.85 -30.19 -14.31
N THR A 49 -27.65 -29.22 -13.40
CA THR A 49 -26.53 -28.27 -13.54
C THR A 49 -25.17 -28.91 -13.32
N LEU A 50 -24.99 -29.68 -12.23
CA LEU A 50 -23.69 -30.25 -11.90
C LEU A 50 -23.40 -31.55 -12.64
N TRP A 51 -24.38 -32.46 -12.72
CA TRP A 51 -24.16 -33.82 -13.23
C TRP A 51 -24.34 -33.92 -14.74
N THR A 52 -25.28 -33.18 -15.32
CA THR A 52 -25.53 -33.20 -16.76
C THR A 52 -24.72 -32.11 -17.46
N LEU A 53 -24.97 -30.84 -17.14
CA LEU A 53 -24.38 -29.72 -17.87
C LEU A 53 -22.90 -29.53 -17.57
N TYR A 54 -22.51 -29.33 -16.31
CA TYR A 54 -21.12 -29.04 -15.94
C TYR A 54 -20.18 -30.19 -16.30
N ARG A 55 -20.51 -31.43 -15.91
CA ARG A 55 -19.71 -32.60 -16.29
C ARG A 55 -19.70 -32.84 -17.79
N GLY A 56 -20.83 -32.69 -18.47
CA GLY A 56 -20.92 -32.74 -19.93
C GLY A 56 -19.97 -31.75 -20.59
N LEU A 57 -20.02 -30.48 -20.18
CA LEU A 57 -19.13 -29.43 -20.69
C LEU A 57 -17.65 -29.75 -20.45
N LEU A 58 -17.29 -30.31 -19.29
CA LEU A 58 -15.90 -30.68 -19.01
C LEU A 58 -15.44 -31.89 -19.83
N ARG A 59 -16.31 -32.89 -20.01
CA ARG A 59 -16.01 -34.11 -20.76
C ARG A 59 -15.85 -33.81 -22.25
N GLU A 60 -16.78 -33.05 -22.82
CA GLU A 60 -16.84 -32.75 -24.26
C GLU A 60 -15.93 -31.58 -24.67
N ALA A 61 -15.42 -30.78 -23.73
CA ALA A 61 -14.51 -29.67 -24.06
C ALA A 61 -13.21 -30.17 -24.73
N PRO A 62 -12.81 -29.58 -25.88
CA PRO A 62 -11.71 -30.08 -26.71
C PRO A 62 -10.31 -29.74 -26.20
N GLY A 63 -10.18 -28.84 -25.21
CA GLY A 63 -8.90 -28.33 -24.72
C GLY A 63 -8.90 -28.02 -23.23
N THR A 64 -7.71 -28.02 -22.61
CA THR A 64 -7.53 -27.76 -21.18
C THR A 64 -7.85 -26.30 -20.82
N ASN A 65 -7.62 -25.34 -21.72
CA ASN A 65 -7.93 -23.93 -21.47
C ASN A 65 -9.44 -23.68 -21.50
N ILE A 66 -10.16 -24.31 -22.43
CA ILE A 66 -11.63 -24.27 -22.44
C ILE A 66 -12.19 -24.89 -21.16
N ARG A 67 -11.70 -26.06 -20.73
CA ARG A 67 -12.11 -26.67 -19.44
C ARG A 67 -11.86 -25.73 -18.26
N PHE A 68 -10.69 -25.08 -18.21
CA PHE A 68 -10.39 -24.08 -17.19
C PHE A 68 -11.39 -22.92 -17.24
N ARG A 69 -11.73 -22.40 -18.42
CA ARG A 69 -12.71 -21.32 -18.58
C ARG A 69 -14.10 -21.74 -18.11
N VAL A 70 -14.55 -22.95 -18.44
CA VAL A 70 -15.82 -23.51 -17.94
C VAL A 70 -15.82 -23.54 -16.42
N ARG A 71 -14.77 -24.09 -15.78
CA ARG A 71 -14.65 -24.10 -14.31
C ARG A 71 -14.74 -22.70 -13.72
N MET A 72 -14.01 -21.75 -14.30
CA MET A 72 -14.02 -20.34 -13.86
C MET A 72 -15.41 -19.71 -13.98
N LEU A 73 -16.14 -19.96 -15.07
CA LEU A 73 -17.50 -19.42 -15.25
C LEU A 73 -18.47 -19.97 -14.21
N PHE A 74 -18.43 -21.28 -13.93
CA PHE A 74 -19.23 -21.88 -12.87
C PHE A 74 -18.86 -21.32 -11.48
N GLN A 75 -17.56 -21.11 -11.21
CA GLN A 75 -17.11 -20.52 -9.95
C GLN A 75 -17.55 -19.06 -9.79
N GLN A 76 -17.52 -18.27 -10.88
CA GLN A 76 -18.00 -16.89 -10.90
C GLN A 76 -19.51 -16.82 -10.64
N ASN A 77 -20.28 -17.73 -11.24
CA ASN A 77 -21.73 -17.77 -11.13
C ASN A 77 -22.26 -18.55 -9.92
N ARG A 78 -21.39 -19.14 -9.08
CA ARG A 78 -21.81 -19.96 -7.91
C ARG A 78 -22.66 -19.21 -6.90
N HIS A 79 -22.51 -17.88 -6.86
CA HIS A 79 -23.20 -16.99 -5.92
C HIS A 79 -24.42 -16.31 -6.58
N SER A 80 -24.83 -16.74 -7.78
CA SER A 80 -26.01 -16.18 -8.45
C SER A 80 -27.29 -16.65 -7.75
N THR A 81 -27.91 -15.73 -7.00
CA THR A 81 -29.15 -15.98 -6.26
C THR A 81 -30.42 -15.62 -7.04
N SER A 82 -30.31 -15.11 -8.27
CA SER A 82 -31.48 -14.80 -9.10
C SER A 82 -31.82 -15.99 -10.02
N PRO A 83 -33.03 -16.57 -9.93
CA PRO A 83 -33.44 -17.67 -10.80
C PRO A 83 -33.41 -17.31 -12.29
N ALA A 84 -33.75 -16.05 -12.63
CA ALA A 84 -33.80 -15.59 -14.01
C ALA A 84 -32.39 -15.50 -14.62
N THR A 85 -31.43 -14.92 -13.90
CA THR A 85 -30.03 -14.84 -14.36
C THR A 85 -29.42 -16.22 -14.47
N THR A 86 -29.64 -17.08 -13.46
CA THR A 86 -29.12 -18.45 -13.48
C THR A 86 -29.71 -19.24 -14.65
N ARG A 87 -31.02 -19.13 -14.92
CA ARG A 87 -31.65 -19.78 -16.09
C ARG A 87 -31.01 -19.34 -17.40
N GLN A 88 -30.78 -18.04 -17.59
CA GLN A 88 -30.12 -17.52 -18.80
C GLN A 88 -28.70 -18.08 -18.97
N GLU A 89 -27.92 -18.13 -17.89
CA GLU A 89 -26.57 -18.70 -17.91
C GLU A 89 -26.58 -20.21 -18.20
N LEU A 90 -27.55 -20.96 -17.69
CA LEU A 90 -27.72 -22.38 -18.02
C LEU A 90 -28.06 -22.61 -19.49
N ILE A 91 -28.96 -21.79 -20.05
CA ILE A 91 -29.30 -21.85 -21.49
C ILE A 91 -28.05 -21.62 -22.34
N LYS A 92 -27.22 -20.62 -21.97
CA LYS A 92 -25.92 -20.40 -22.65
C LYS A 92 -25.01 -21.62 -22.52
N GLY A 93 -24.95 -22.22 -21.33
CA GLY A 93 -24.18 -23.43 -21.07
C GLY A 93 -24.60 -24.60 -21.96
N HIS A 94 -25.90 -24.87 -22.09
CA HIS A 94 -26.41 -25.94 -22.97
C HIS A 94 -26.07 -25.69 -24.44
N LYS A 95 -26.21 -24.44 -24.92
CA LYS A 95 -25.77 -24.07 -26.27
C LYS A 95 -24.27 -24.34 -26.49
N TRP A 96 -23.43 -24.10 -25.49
CA TRP A 96 -22.00 -24.44 -25.57
C TRP A 96 -21.76 -25.94 -25.59
N LEU A 97 -22.52 -26.73 -24.82
CA LEU A 97 -22.43 -28.18 -24.82
C LEU A 97 -22.76 -28.75 -26.21
N ASP A 98 -23.83 -28.27 -26.85
CA ASP A 98 -24.21 -28.69 -28.21
C ASP A 98 -23.10 -28.37 -29.23
N ILE A 99 -22.46 -27.21 -29.10
CA ILE A 99 -21.31 -26.83 -29.94
C ILE A 99 -20.13 -27.77 -29.71
N PHE A 100 -19.83 -28.15 -28.47
CA PHE A 100 -18.75 -29.08 -28.14
C PHE A 100 -19.00 -30.47 -28.71
N VAL A 101 -20.21 -30.99 -28.54
CA VAL A 101 -20.63 -32.30 -29.09
C VAL A 101 -20.51 -32.30 -30.61
N LYS A 102 -21.09 -31.31 -31.31
CA LYS A 102 -20.98 -31.22 -32.79
C LYS A 102 -19.55 -31.06 -33.28
N ALA A 103 -18.69 -30.37 -32.53
CA ALA A 103 -17.27 -30.26 -32.86
C ALA A 103 -16.53 -31.60 -32.68
N ARG A 104 -16.91 -32.39 -31.66
CA ARG A 104 -16.38 -33.73 -31.41
C ARG A 104 -16.84 -34.74 -32.46
N GLU A 105 -18.08 -34.64 -32.92
CA GLU A 105 -18.66 -35.45 -34.01
C GLU A 105 -18.03 -35.18 -35.39
N GLY A 106 -17.14 -34.18 -35.50
CA GLY A 106 -16.33 -33.96 -36.72
C GLY A 106 -16.66 -32.67 -37.48
N ASN A 107 -17.49 -31.78 -36.96
CA ASN A 107 -17.74 -30.49 -37.62
C ASN A 107 -16.47 -29.62 -37.64
N LYS A 108 -15.81 -29.56 -38.80
CA LYS A 108 -14.52 -28.87 -39.01
C LYS A 108 -14.59 -27.38 -38.66
N LYS A 109 -15.69 -26.69 -39.01
CA LYS A 109 -15.88 -25.25 -38.74
C LYS A 109 -15.94 -24.97 -37.24
N LEU A 110 -16.76 -25.72 -36.50
CA LEU A 110 -16.87 -25.55 -35.05
C LEU A 110 -15.56 -25.92 -34.34
N ARG A 111 -14.88 -26.98 -34.77
CA ARG A 111 -13.56 -27.35 -34.25
C ARG A 111 -12.54 -26.22 -34.45
N ALA A 112 -12.48 -25.59 -35.62
CA ALA A 112 -11.59 -24.46 -35.89
C ALA A 112 -11.92 -23.24 -34.99
N ILE A 113 -13.20 -22.95 -34.78
CA ILE A 113 -13.64 -21.87 -33.87
C ILE A 113 -13.20 -22.16 -32.43
N LEU A 114 -13.37 -23.39 -31.95
CA LEU A 114 -12.97 -23.80 -30.61
C LEU A 114 -11.45 -23.77 -30.44
N LEU A 115 -10.68 -24.20 -31.43
CA LEU A 115 -9.21 -24.09 -31.40
C LEU A 115 -8.74 -22.64 -31.31
N ARG A 116 -9.36 -21.73 -32.08
CA ARG A 116 -9.07 -20.28 -31.98
C ARG A 116 -9.42 -19.74 -30.60
N TYR A 117 -10.57 -20.14 -30.05
CA TYR A 117 -11.00 -19.74 -28.72
C TYR A 117 -10.07 -20.28 -27.63
N ASP A 118 -9.60 -21.53 -27.73
CA ASP A 118 -8.65 -22.13 -26.79
C ASP A 118 -7.34 -21.35 -26.77
N ARG A 119 -6.78 -20.99 -27.93
CA ARG A 119 -5.59 -20.12 -28.05
C ARG A 119 -5.80 -18.76 -27.40
N MET A 120 -6.97 -18.13 -27.61
CA MET A 120 -7.30 -16.86 -26.97
C MET A 120 -7.39 -17.01 -25.44
N VAL A 121 -7.98 -18.09 -24.92
CA VAL A 121 -8.03 -18.34 -23.47
C VAL A 121 -6.64 -18.60 -22.92
N ALA A 122 -5.79 -19.35 -23.63
CA ALA A 122 -4.39 -19.59 -23.25
C ALA A 122 -3.63 -18.27 -23.11
N ALA A 123 -3.69 -17.41 -24.13
CA ALA A 123 -3.05 -16.08 -24.10
C ALA A 123 -3.58 -15.20 -22.95
N LYS A 124 -4.89 -15.25 -22.66
CA LYS A 124 -5.47 -14.53 -21.50
C LYS A 124 -4.96 -15.07 -20.16
N ARG A 125 -4.81 -16.39 -20.02
CA ARG A 125 -4.26 -17.01 -18.81
C ARG A 125 -2.83 -16.61 -18.61
N GLU A 126 -2.01 -16.70 -19.65
CA GLU A 126 -0.61 -16.30 -19.62
C GLU A 126 -0.46 -14.82 -19.23
N LYS A 127 -1.28 -13.95 -19.82
CA LYS A 127 -1.33 -12.52 -19.44
C LYS A 127 -1.67 -12.33 -17.97
N GLU A 128 -2.62 -13.09 -17.41
CA GLU A 128 -2.99 -12.97 -16.01
C GLU A 128 -1.92 -13.56 -15.08
N THR A 129 -1.24 -14.64 -15.47
CA THR A 129 -0.09 -15.17 -14.71
C THR A 129 1.04 -14.15 -14.67
N TRP A 130 1.36 -13.50 -15.80
CA TRP A 130 2.35 -12.43 -15.84
C TRP A 130 1.94 -11.23 -14.98
N LYS A 131 0.68 -10.80 -15.05
CA LYS A 131 0.17 -9.75 -14.15
C LYS A 131 0.28 -10.13 -12.68
N HIS A 132 0.00 -11.38 -12.33
CA HIS A 132 0.13 -11.85 -10.96
C HIS A 132 1.58 -11.86 -10.48
N ILE A 133 2.50 -12.37 -11.29
CA ILE A 133 3.94 -12.32 -11.03
C ILE A 133 4.39 -10.87 -10.86
N PHE A 134 3.98 -9.99 -11.76
CA PHE A 134 4.30 -8.56 -11.69
C PHE A 134 3.74 -7.90 -10.43
N ARG A 135 2.48 -8.15 -10.06
CA ARG A 135 1.88 -7.63 -8.81
C ARG A 135 2.62 -8.15 -7.57
N LYS A 136 3.00 -9.43 -7.56
CA LYS A 136 3.79 -10.03 -6.47
C LYS A 136 5.16 -9.37 -6.36
N GLU A 137 5.85 -9.20 -7.48
CA GLU A 137 7.15 -8.57 -7.54
C GLU A 137 7.06 -7.10 -7.09
N MET A 138 6.09 -6.34 -7.60
CA MET A 138 5.83 -4.97 -7.15
C MET A 138 5.52 -4.88 -5.65
N ALA A 139 4.70 -5.79 -5.12
CA ALA A 139 4.40 -5.84 -3.70
C ALA A 139 5.65 -6.19 -2.86
N TRP A 140 6.50 -7.09 -3.36
CA TRP A 140 7.77 -7.44 -2.71
C TRP A 140 8.75 -6.26 -2.73
N GLN A 141 8.89 -5.59 -3.87
CA GLN A 141 9.71 -4.37 -3.99
C GLN A 141 9.20 -3.27 -3.08
N GLU A 142 7.89 -3.06 -3.02
CA GLU A 142 7.28 -2.07 -2.13
C GLU A 142 7.50 -2.44 -0.66
N ARG A 143 7.39 -3.72 -0.31
CA ARG A 143 7.74 -4.22 1.02
C ARG A 143 9.20 -3.94 1.36
N MET A 144 10.13 -4.12 0.42
CA MET A 144 11.55 -3.82 0.64
C MET A 144 11.83 -2.33 0.74
N ARG A 145 11.14 -1.49 -0.06
CA ARG A 145 11.24 -0.02 0.00
C ARG A 145 10.68 0.54 1.31
N THR A 146 9.57 -0.02 1.79
CA THR A 146 8.86 0.43 2.99
C THR A 146 9.31 -0.27 4.26
N ARG A 147 10.20 -1.26 4.16
CA ARG A 147 10.75 -1.99 5.31
C ARG A 147 11.40 -1.00 6.29
N PRO A 148 10.89 -0.87 7.53
CA PRO A 148 11.49 0.03 8.50
C PRO A 148 12.87 -0.48 8.93
N ILE A 149 13.89 0.36 8.80
CA ILE A 149 15.26 0.04 9.22
C ILE A 149 15.62 0.93 10.41
N LEU A 150 16.16 0.32 11.48
CA LEU A 150 16.70 1.05 12.62
C LEU A 150 17.94 1.87 12.18
N THR A 151 17.88 3.18 12.37
CA THR A 151 18.94 4.09 11.92
C THR A 151 20.08 4.25 12.93
N GLY A 152 19.89 3.77 14.17
CA GLY A 152 20.76 4.08 15.31
C GLY A 152 20.42 5.42 16.00
N GLY A 153 19.35 6.11 15.60
CA GLY A 153 18.83 7.28 16.30
C GLY A 153 17.62 6.95 17.17
N TYR A 154 17.29 7.88 18.08
CA TYR A 154 16.05 7.86 18.85
C TYR A 154 15.16 9.05 18.48
N LEU A 155 13.85 8.87 18.61
CA LEU A 155 12.88 9.96 18.69
C LEU A 155 12.70 10.32 20.15
N ARG A 156 13.03 11.57 20.49
CA ARG A 156 12.85 12.08 21.85
C ARG A 156 11.38 11.98 22.23
N PRO A 157 11.06 11.62 23.49
CA PRO A 157 9.71 11.66 23.97
C PRO A 157 9.17 13.09 23.84
N SER A 158 7.90 13.20 23.51
CA SER A 158 7.18 14.46 23.36
C SER A 158 5.76 14.29 23.89
N LEU A 159 4.97 15.35 23.86
CA LEU A 159 3.55 15.27 24.21
C LEU A 159 2.77 14.29 23.29
N PHE A 160 3.27 14.07 22.08
CA PHE A 160 2.60 13.29 21.03
C PHE A 160 3.13 11.85 20.91
N ASN A 161 4.34 11.57 21.36
CA ASN A 161 4.94 10.24 21.31
C ASN A 161 5.74 9.94 22.57
N ARG A 162 5.71 8.67 22.97
CA ARG A 162 6.66 8.14 23.94
C ARG A 162 8.07 8.10 23.33
N ALA A 163 9.05 7.70 24.14
CA ALA A 163 10.36 7.28 23.68
C ALA A 163 10.20 6.19 22.60
N LEU A 164 10.68 6.47 21.38
CA LEU A 164 10.56 5.56 20.24
C LEU A 164 11.90 5.49 19.48
N PRO A 165 12.22 4.35 18.83
CA PRO A 165 13.37 4.28 17.95
C PRO A 165 13.14 5.05 16.65
N ARG A 166 14.20 5.62 16.08
CA ARG A 166 14.14 6.29 14.77
C ARG A 166 14.32 5.26 13.65
N LEU A 167 13.24 5.01 12.92
CA LEU A 167 13.17 4.10 11.78
C LEU A 167 13.22 4.87 10.46
N LYS A 168 13.80 4.27 9.40
CA LYS A 168 13.76 4.81 8.03
C LYS A 168 13.39 3.71 7.01
N PRO A 169 12.33 3.89 6.22
CA PRO A 169 11.25 4.87 6.42
C PRO A 169 10.53 4.64 7.76
N GLN A 170 9.89 5.67 8.30
CA GLN A 170 9.09 5.53 9.50
C GLN A 170 7.77 4.81 9.15
N PRO A 171 7.35 3.77 9.89
CA PRO A 171 6.08 3.11 9.63
C PRO A 171 4.91 4.09 9.65
N ALA A 172 4.02 3.99 8.66
CA ALA A 172 2.89 4.89 8.51
C ALA A 172 2.03 4.98 9.79
N HIS A 173 1.82 3.86 10.50
CA HIS A 173 1.06 3.87 11.75
C HIS A 173 1.70 4.74 12.84
N ILE A 174 3.03 4.80 12.95
CA ILE A 174 3.72 5.66 13.93
C ILE A 174 3.57 7.12 13.53
N SER A 175 3.86 7.46 12.28
CA SER A 175 3.74 8.83 11.79
C SER A 175 2.30 9.34 11.89
N MET A 176 1.32 8.52 11.50
CA MET A 176 -0.11 8.83 11.60
C MET A 176 -0.59 8.90 13.04
N MET A 177 -0.07 8.08 13.95
CA MET A 177 -0.36 8.19 15.37
C MET A 177 0.09 9.55 15.93
N ILE A 178 1.30 10.00 15.61
CA ILE A 178 1.83 11.30 16.05
C ILE A 178 0.99 12.44 15.46
N TYR A 179 0.70 12.37 14.16
CA TYR A 179 -0.13 13.36 13.46
C TYR A 179 -1.54 13.46 14.06
N LYS A 180 -2.24 12.33 14.22
CA LYS A 180 -3.59 12.29 14.82
C LYS A 180 -3.60 12.82 16.25
N ARG A 181 -2.55 12.58 17.03
CA ARG A 181 -2.43 13.12 18.39
C ARG A 181 -2.22 14.64 18.39
N ARG A 182 -1.40 15.17 17.47
CA ARG A 182 -1.22 16.62 17.30
C ARG A 182 -2.54 17.31 16.96
N LEU A 183 -3.23 16.80 15.93
CA LEU A 183 -4.53 17.32 15.49
C LEU A 183 -5.59 17.17 16.59
N GLY A 184 -5.59 16.03 17.28
CA GLY A 184 -6.48 15.78 18.41
C GLY A 184 -6.26 16.79 19.54
N ARG A 185 -5.00 17.08 19.90
CA ARG A 185 -4.68 18.07 20.94
C ARG A 185 -5.18 19.46 20.55
N GLU A 186 -4.95 19.88 19.32
CA GLU A 186 -5.43 21.17 18.82
C GLU A 186 -6.96 21.29 18.92
N ARG A 187 -7.69 20.26 18.48
CA ARG A 187 -9.15 20.21 18.60
C ARG A 187 -9.61 20.27 20.06
N ARG A 188 -8.91 19.58 20.97
CA ARG A 188 -9.21 19.63 22.41
C ARG A 188 -8.96 21.02 22.98
N SER A 189 -7.84 21.66 22.65
CA SER A 189 -7.55 23.04 23.07
C SER A 189 -8.65 24.00 22.62
N ARG A 190 -9.06 23.95 21.36
CA ARG A 190 -10.19 24.77 20.85
C ARG A 190 -11.48 24.50 21.62
N ARG A 191 -11.79 23.23 21.93
CA ARG A 191 -13.00 22.88 22.69
C ARG A 191 -12.93 23.37 24.13
N VAL A 192 -11.78 23.26 24.80
CA VAL A 192 -11.58 23.78 26.16
C VAL A 192 -11.79 25.29 26.19
N THR A 193 -11.25 26.02 25.22
CA THR A 193 -11.47 27.47 25.08
C THR A 193 -12.96 27.78 24.96
N ARG A 194 -13.68 27.08 24.07
CA ARG A 194 -15.13 27.26 23.89
C ARG A 194 -15.94 26.92 25.16
N ILE A 195 -15.60 25.84 25.86
CA ILE A 195 -16.26 25.50 27.12
C ILE A 195 -15.99 26.58 28.17
N SER A 196 -14.79 27.15 28.19
CA SER A 196 -14.45 28.25 29.10
C SER A 196 -15.28 29.51 28.80
N GLU A 197 -15.48 29.83 27.52
CA GLU A 197 -16.37 30.92 27.07
C GLU A 197 -17.81 30.66 27.54
N TRP A 198 -18.38 29.49 27.22
CA TRP A 198 -19.74 29.14 27.66
C TRP A 198 -19.92 29.16 29.18
N ARG A 199 -18.90 28.74 29.95
CA ARG A 199 -18.94 28.83 31.41
C ARG A 199 -18.93 30.28 31.91
N LYS A 200 -18.30 31.20 31.19
CA LYS A 200 -18.33 32.63 31.51
C LYS A 200 -19.69 33.22 31.16
N ASP A 201 -20.22 32.90 29.99
CA ASP A 201 -21.52 33.38 29.52
C ASP A 201 -22.63 32.93 30.47
N LEU A 202 -22.67 31.64 30.82
CA LEU A 202 -23.67 31.09 31.77
C LEU A 202 -23.59 31.74 33.15
N ARG A 203 -22.39 32.06 33.64
CA ARG A 203 -22.22 32.82 34.90
C ARG A 203 -22.68 34.27 34.76
N GLY A 204 -22.43 34.88 33.61
CA GLY A 204 -22.87 36.23 33.28
C GLY A 204 -24.40 36.32 33.23
N GLU A 205 -25.05 35.39 32.55
CA GLU A 205 -26.52 35.28 32.47
C GLU A 205 -27.14 35.02 33.84
N ALA A 206 -26.64 34.05 34.60
CA ALA A 206 -27.14 33.79 35.95
C ALA A 206 -26.96 35.01 36.89
N GLY A 207 -25.84 35.74 36.76
CA GLY A 207 -25.61 36.98 37.48
C GLY A 207 -26.56 38.10 37.07
N PHE A 208 -26.81 38.23 35.76
CA PHE A 208 -27.76 39.19 35.20
C PHE A 208 -29.19 38.91 35.67
N GLU A 209 -29.65 37.65 35.60
CA GLU A 209 -30.98 37.27 36.09
C GLU A 209 -31.15 37.51 37.59
N SER A 210 -30.13 37.17 38.39
CA SER A 210 -30.14 37.45 39.82
C SER A 210 -30.22 38.95 40.11
N ALA A 211 -29.51 39.78 39.34
CA ALA A 211 -29.60 41.24 39.46
C ALA A 211 -30.98 41.76 39.00
N LEU A 212 -31.53 41.24 37.91
CA LEU A 212 -32.81 41.65 37.37
C LEU A 212 -33.97 41.33 38.33
N SER A 213 -33.99 40.12 38.89
CA SER A 213 -34.98 39.69 39.90
C SER A 213 -35.01 40.61 41.12
N LYS A 214 -33.83 41.09 41.57
CA LYS A 214 -33.73 42.07 42.66
C LYS A 214 -34.34 43.44 42.31
N VAL A 215 -34.21 43.88 41.06
CA VAL A 215 -34.69 45.20 40.62
C VAL A 215 -36.18 45.20 40.34
N THR A 216 -36.70 44.16 39.68
CA THR A 216 -38.09 44.12 39.23
C THR A 216 -39.08 43.66 40.29
N GLN A 217 -38.60 43.17 41.44
CA GLN A 217 -39.42 42.49 42.46
C GLN A 217 -40.31 41.39 41.84
N TRP A 218 -39.87 40.81 40.74
CA TRP A 218 -40.62 39.79 40.03
C TRP A 218 -40.43 38.47 40.76
N ASP A 219 -41.52 37.93 41.31
CA ASP A 219 -41.65 36.56 41.87
C ASP A 219 -41.51 35.42 40.82
N GLY A 220 -40.92 35.72 39.67
CA GLY A 220 -40.69 34.74 38.63
C GLY A 220 -39.65 33.75 39.10
N MET A 221 -39.86 32.47 38.83
CA MET A 221 -38.83 31.46 39.10
C MET A 221 -37.56 31.85 38.34
N CYS A 222 -36.46 32.02 39.08
CA CYS A 222 -35.11 32.15 38.50
C CYS A 222 -34.89 31.01 37.50
N VAL A 223 -34.41 31.28 36.29
CA VAL A 223 -34.19 30.24 35.27
C VAL A 223 -33.00 29.36 35.65
N TYR A 224 -32.06 29.93 36.41
CA TYR A 224 -30.86 29.26 36.91
C TYR A 224 -30.87 29.09 38.45
N PRO A 225 -31.86 28.41 39.05
CA PRO A 225 -31.93 28.28 40.51
C PRO A 225 -30.81 27.39 41.06
N HIS A 226 -30.31 26.46 40.23
CA HIS A 226 -29.23 25.53 40.55
C HIS A 226 -28.08 25.66 39.56
N LEU A 227 -27.44 26.84 39.50
CA LEU A 227 -26.31 27.11 38.58
C LEU A 227 -25.23 26.01 38.61
N GLU A 228 -25.00 25.38 39.75
CA GLU A 228 -24.03 24.29 39.89
C GLU A 228 -24.37 23.07 39.02
N GLU A 229 -25.65 22.69 38.91
CA GLU A 229 -26.11 21.58 38.08
C GLU A 229 -25.88 21.89 36.60
N TRP A 230 -26.20 23.12 36.16
CA TRP A 230 -25.93 23.58 34.80
C TRP A 230 -24.42 23.63 34.48
N MET A 231 -23.59 23.86 35.51
CA MET A 231 -22.13 23.91 35.38
C MET A 231 -21.47 22.53 35.44
N GLU A 232 -22.18 21.50 35.90
CA GLU A 232 -21.64 20.16 36.10
C GLU A 232 -21.14 19.52 34.79
N PRO A 233 -21.91 19.51 33.66
CA PRO A 233 -21.45 18.91 32.41
C PRO A 233 -20.16 19.55 31.89
N PHE A 234 -20.03 20.88 32.01
CA PHE A 234 -18.80 21.58 31.63
C PHE A 234 -17.64 21.20 32.55
N THR A 235 -17.89 21.05 33.84
CA THR A 235 -16.88 20.64 34.83
C THR A 235 -16.40 19.21 34.56
N GLN A 236 -17.30 18.28 34.28
CA GLN A 236 -16.98 16.91 33.89
C GLN A 236 -16.14 16.88 32.59
N GLN A 237 -16.51 17.68 31.58
CA GLN A 237 -15.72 17.80 30.36
C GLN A 237 -14.31 18.33 30.62
N VAL A 238 -14.18 19.39 31.43
CA VAL A 238 -12.87 19.95 31.82
C VAL A 238 -12.03 18.93 32.59
N ARG A 239 -12.64 18.16 33.51
CA ARG A 239 -11.94 17.05 34.21
C ARG A 239 -11.38 16.02 33.22
N GLY A 240 -12.19 15.59 32.25
CA GLY A 240 -11.73 14.70 31.18
C GLY A 240 -10.55 15.29 30.39
N TYR A 241 -10.55 16.60 30.13
CA TYR A 241 -9.40 17.26 29.50
C TYR A 241 -8.13 17.23 30.35
N VAL A 242 -8.24 17.49 31.65
CA VAL A 242 -7.10 17.43 32.58
C VAL A 242 -6.48 16.04 32.58
N GLU A 243 -7.29 14.98 32.55
CA GLU A 243 -6.79 13.60 32.44
C GLU A 243 -6.03 13.36 31.13
N THR A 244 -6.55 13.85 30.00
CA THR A 244 -5.81 13.74 28.73
C THR A 244 -4.48 14.49 28.76
N LEU A 245 -4.40 15.65 29.43
CA LEU A 245 -3.15 16.39 29.63
C LEU A 245 -2.17 15.63 30.53
N LYS A 246 -2.65 14.96 31.57
CA LYS A 246 -1.82 14.06 32.40
C LYS A 246 -1.23 12.94 31.54
N GLN A 247 -2.00 12.34 30.64
CA GLN A 247 -1.49 11.32 29.71
C GLN A 247 -0.46 11.89 28.72
N ASP A 248 -0.68 13.09 28.19
CA ASP A 248 0.29 13.78 27.32
C ASP A 248 1.62 14.02 28.08
N LYS A 249 1.56 14.47 29.34
CA LYS A 249 2.74 14.61 30.22
C LYS A 249 3.43 13.27 30.47
N LYS A 250 2.68 12.20 30.74
CA LYS A 250 3.24 10.83 30.89
C LYS A 250 4.02 10.38 29.66
N ARG A 251 3.62 10.79 28.44
CA ARG A 251 4.38 10.48 27.21
C ARG A 251 5.66 11.29 27.12
N LEU A 252 5.62 12.56 27.51
CA LEU A 252 6.79 13.44 27.53
C LEU A 252 7.88 12.92 28.48
N PHE A 253 7.49 12.39 29.64
CA PHE A 253 8.41 11.87 30.65
C PHE A 253 8.71 10.37 30.50
N SER A 254 8.34 9.72 29.40
CA SER A 254 8.66 8.30 29.22
C SER A 254 10.14 8.11 28.94
N SER A 255 10.81 7.27 29.74
CA SER A 255 12.21 6.87 29.53
C SER A 255 12.36 5.86 28.39
N PHE A 256 13.57 5.76 27.84
CA PHE A 256 13.92 4.71 26.88
C PHE A 256 14.12 3.38 27.62
N SER A 257 13.57 2.28 27.10
CA SER A 257 13.84 0.96 27.67
C SER A 257 15.29 0.53 27.40
N PRO A 258 15.92 -0.25 28.31
CA PRO A 258 17.29 -0.71 28.12
C PRO A 258 17.45 -1.54 26.84
N GLU A 259 16.51 -2.45 26.55
CA GLU A 259 16.47 -3.23 25.31
C GLU A 259 16.47 -2.34 24.06
N MET A 260 15.71 -1.23 24.08
CA MET A 260 15.68 -0.29 22.95
C MET A 260 17.02 0.42 22.79
N LEU A 261 17.67 0.80 23.90
CA LEU A 261 19.00 1.42 23.87
C LEU A 261 20.05 0.44 23.31
N GLU A 262 19.98 -0.82 23.68
CA GLU A 262 20.84 -1.88 23.14
C GLU A 262 20.62 -2.09 21.65
N ALA A 263 19.37 -2.24 21.21
CA ALA A 263 19.03 -2.37 19.79
C ALA A 263 19.51 -1.15 18.97
N ILE A 264 19.42 0.05 19.53
CA ILE A 264 19.92 1.28 18.89
C ILE A 264 21.46 1.28 18.83
N LYS A 265 22.15 0.88 19.90
CA LYS A 265 23.62 0.75 19.92
C LYS A 265 24.08 -0.29 18.89
N GLN A 266 23.41 -1.43 18.82
CA GLN A 266 23.70 -2.46 17.83
C GLN A 266 23.50 -1.95 16.40
N ALA A 267 22.38 -1.28 16.12
CA ALA A 267 22.14 -0.68 14.81
C ALA A 267 23.21 0.36 14.41
N ARG A 268 23.81 1.09 15.37
CA ARG A 268 24.96 1.97 15.11
C ARG A 268 26.21 1.19 14.73
N ARG A 269 26.52 0.11 15.46
CA ARG A 269 27.65 -0.79 15.16
C ARG A 269 27.48 -1.39 13.77
N ASP A 270 26.32 -1.96 13.48
CA ASP A 270 26.00 -2.55 12.19
C ASP A 270 26.10 -1.54 11.05
N LYS A 271 25.67 -0.29 11.28
CA LYS A 271 25.82 0.79 10.30
C LYS A 271 27.29 1.07 9.99
N ILE A 272 28.15 1.15 11.01
CA ILE A 272 29.59 1.37 10.83
C ILE A 272 30.20 0.17 10.10
N LEU A 273 29.91 -1.06 10.54
CA LEU A 273 30.39 -2.29 9.90
C LEU A 273 29.98 -2.36 8.42
N ASN A 274 28.72 -2.03 8.10
CA ASN A 274 28.24 -2.00 6.72
C ASN A 274 28.90 -0.91 5.89
N GLN A 275 29.18 0.27 6.48
CA GLN A 275 29.94 1.33 5.80
C GLN A 275 31.38 0.92 5.53
N THR A 276 32.03 0.25 6.49
CA THR A 276 33.38 -0.29 6.31
C THR A 276 33.41 -1.35 5.21
N ARG A 277 32.48 -2.31 5.21
CA ARG A 277 32.35 -3.32 4.13
C ARG A 277 32.11 -2.67 2.77
N GLN A 278 31.27 -1.63 2.69
CA GLN A 278 31.07 -0.89 1.44
C GLN A 278 32.35 -0.18 0.97
N LEU A 279 33.12 0.41 1.89
CA LEU A 279 34.40 1.02 1.57
C LEU A 279 35.43 -0.01 1.09
N GLU A 280 35.46 -1.19 1.68
CA GLU A 280 36.33 -2.29 1.24
C GLU A 280 35.98 -2.77 -0.17
N ARG A 281 34.69 -2.95 -0.48
CA ARG A 281 34.21 -3.28 -1.83
C ARG A 281 34.56 -2.20 -2.85
N GLU A 282 34.38 -0.93 -2.48
CA GLU A 282 34.80 0.19 -3.32
C GLU A 282 36.32 0.18 -3.55
N ARG A 283 37.12 -0.14 -2.52
CA ARG A 283 38.59 -0.28 -2.63
C ARG A 283 39.01 -1.45 -3.52
N ARG A 284 38.25 -2.54 -3.54
CA ARG A 284 38.45 -3.67 -4.47
C ARG A 284 38.10 -3.33 -5.92
N GLY A 285 37.51 -2.15 -6.18
CA GLY A 285 37.16 -1.69 -7.52
C GLY A 285 35.70 -1.87 -7.89
N GLU A 286 34.84 -2.34 -6.98
CA GLU A 286 33.41 -2.46 -7.27
C GLU A 286 32.75 -1.08 -7.44
N ILE A 287 31.94 -0.92 -8.49
CA ILE A 287 31.20 0.31 -8.74
C ILE A 287 29.93 0.32 -7.90
N LEU A 288 29.97 1.03 -6.77
CA LEU A 288 28.83 1.16 -5.86
C LEU A 288 27.99 2.44 -6.13
N PRO A 289 26.76 2.56 -5.58
CA PRO A 289 25.97 3.78 -5.70
C PRO A 289 26.69 5.03 -5.18
N ARG A 290 27.53 4.88 -4.14
CA ARG A 290 28.38 5.96 -3.63
C ARG A 290 29.41 6.40 -4.68
N THR A 291 30.04 5.44 -5.35
CA THR A 291 31.00 5.67 -6.43
C THR A 291 30.34 6.42 -7.59
N ILE A 292 29.16 5.98 -8.02
CA ILE A 292 28.37 6.63 -9.06
C ILE A 292 28.02 8.06 -8.65
N ARG A 293 27.54 8.27 -7.41
CA ARG A 293 27.25 9.61 -6.89
C ARG A 293 28.48 10.50 -6.88
N ARG A 294 29.65 10.00 -6.46
CA ARG A 294 30.91 10.77 -6.48
C ARG A 294 31.29 11.14 -7.92
N ARG A 295 31.18 10.20 -8.86
CA ARG A 295 31.43 10.44 -10.29
C ARG A 295 30.49 11.47 -10.89
N ASN A 296 29.24 11.49 -10.44
CA ASN A 296 28.22 12.42 -10.91
C ASN A 296 28.23 13.77 -10.20
N LYS A 297 29.01 13.95 -9.10
CA LYS A 297 29.22 15.28 -8.54
C LYS A 297 29.93 16.12 -9.60
N ALA A 298 29.43 17.31 -9.85
CA ALA A 298 30.03 18.34 -10.68
C ALA A 298 30.72 19.39 -9.79
N PRO A 299 31.70 20.15 -10.30
CA PRO A 299 32.14 21.34 -9.59
C PRO A 299 30.97 22.35 -9.53
N PRO A 300 30.95 23.27 -8.55
CA PRO A 300 29.95 24.34 -8.50
C PRO A 300 29.83 25.07 -9.85
N ALA A 301 28.63 25.51 -10.22
CA ALA A 301 28.33 26.05 -11.54
C ALA A 301 29.24 27.21 -11.97
N HIS A 302 29.57 28.12 -11.03
CA HIS A 302 30.46 29.26 -11.29
C HIS A 302 31.92 28.83 -11.59
N ILE A 303 32.38 27.73 -10.99
CA ILE A 303 33.70 27.15 -11.32
C ILE A 303 33.61 26.44 -12.66
N LEU A 304 32.56 25.66 -12.88
CA LEU A 304 32.33 24.92 -14.13
C LEU A 304 32.29 25.85 -15.35
N ALA A 305 31.70 27.04 -15.21
CA ALA A 305 31.64 28.05 -16.27
C ALA A 305 33.03 28.58 -16.66
N LYS A 306 33.95 28.70 -15.69
CA LYS A 306 35.33 29.15 -15.91
C LYS A 306 36.27 28.05 -16.38
N MET A 307 35.86 26.78 -16.29
CA MET A 307 36.69 25.65 -16.68
C MET A 307 36.67 25.43 -18.19
N THR A 308 37.86 25.23 -18.76
CA THR A 308 37.98 24.75 -20.14
C THR A 308 37.46 23.32 -20.26
N GLU A 309 37.10 22.88 -21.47
CA GLU A 309 36.61 21.51 -21.69
C GLU A 309 37.61 20.44 -21.26
N LYS A 310 38.91 20.71 -21.48
CA LYS A 310 40.00 19.86 -21.02
C LYS A 310 40.01 19.76 -19.49
N GLN A 311 39.85 20.86 -18.79
CA GLN A 311 39.74 20.86 -17.32
C GLN A 311 38.49 20.11 -16.86
N LYS A 312 37.34 20.29 -17.51
CA LYS A 312 36.11 19.53 -17.22
C LYS A 312 36.30 18.03 -17.38
N LYS A 313 36.97 17.60 -18.46
CA LYS A 313 37.29 16.18 -18.70
C LYS A 313 38.24 15.62 -17.64
N MET A 314 39.29 16.36 -17.29
CA MET A 314 40.25 15.96 -16.25
C MET A 314 39.61 15.86 -14.86
N ASP A 315 38.75 16.81 -14.49
CA ASP A 315 37.99 16.79 -13.25
C ASP A 315 36.99 15.62 -13.19
N LYS A 316 36.28 15.35 -14.29
CA LYS A 316 35.40 14.17 -14.40
C LYS A 316 36.18 12.87 -14.18
N LEU A 317 37.36 12.75 -14.79
CA LEU A 317 38.24 11.58 -14.64
C LEU A 317 38.78 11.46 -13.23
N ALA A 318 39.25 12.56 -12.62
CA ALA A 318 39.80 12.54 -11.27
C ALA A 318 38.80 12.11 -10.19
N ARG A 319 37.49 12.18 -10.45
CA ARG A 319 36.44 11.67 -9.55
C ARG A 319 36.28 10.15 -9.55
N HIS A 320 36.88 9.44 -10.50
CA HIS A 320 36.88 7.97 -10.53
C HIS A 320 37.62 7.37 -9.33
N VAL A 321 37.26 6.14 -8.94
CA VAL A 321 37.89 5.43 -7.81
C VAL A 321 39.35 5.12 -8.12
N SER A 322 39.63 4.67 -9.35
CA SER A 322 40.96 4.23 -9.78
C SER A 322 42.05 5.25 -9.45
N GLU A 323 43.18 4.78 -8.93
CA GLU A 323 44.39 5.58 -8.70
C GLU A 323 45.52 5.20 -9.67
N VAL A 324 45.28 4.22 -10.54
CA VAL A 324 46.23 3.78 -11.56
C VAL A 324 45.97 4.48 -12.89
N GLY A 325 47.00 4.49 -13.74
CA GLY A 325 46.85 4.85 -15.14
C GLY A 325 46.54 6.31 -15.45
N TYR A 326 45.81 6.52 -16.54
CA TYR A 326 45.37 7.86 -16.96
C TYR A 326 44.58 8.61 -15.87
N VAL A 327 43.79 7.89 -15.07
CA VAL A 327 43.05 8.47 -13.93
C VAL A 327 44.02 8.92 -12.82
N GLY A 328 45.01 8.09 -12.50
CA GLY A 328 46.07 8.45 -11.54
C GLY A 328 46.86 9.67 -11.98
N MET A 329 47.24 9.73 -13.26
CA MET A 329 47.91 10.89 -13.86
C MET A 329 47.03 12.16 -13.77
N ALA A 330 45.73 12.03 -14.07
CA ALA A 330 44.80 13.15 -13.98
C ALA A 330 44.65 13.68 -12.55
N LYS A 331 44.55 12.77 -11.57
CA LYS A 331 44.52 13.11 -10.15
C LYS A 331 45.80 13.83 -9.70
N ARG A 332 46.97 13.31 -10.08
CA ARG A 332 48.27 13.91 -9.76
C ARG A 332 48.40 15.31 -10.36
N LYS A 333 47.99 15.50 -11.62
CA LYS A 333 48.01 16.81 -12.30
C LYS A 333 47.10 17.85 -11.62
N LEU A 334 46.00 17.41 -11.02
CA LEU A 334 45.10 18.25 -10.23
C LEU A 334 45.54 18.40 -8.76
N GLY A 335 46.70 17.87 -8.38
CA GLY A 335 47.27 18.02 -7.04
C GLY A 335 46.70 17.06 -5.99
N HIS A 336 45.97 16.02 -6.39
CA HIS A 336 45.51 15.00 -5.44
C HIS A 336 46.68 14.11 -4.99
N LYS A 337 46.77 13.89 -3.67
CA LYS A 337 47.70 12.90 -3.10
C LYS A 337 47.18 11.49 -3.40
N LEU A 338 47.95 10.71 -4.17
CA LEU A 338 47.69 9.29 -4.43
C LEU A 338 48.18 8.46 -3.23
N ARG A 339 47.56 7.30 -2.99
CA ARG A 339 48.04 6.38 -1.93
C ARG A 339 49.41 5.81 -2.26
N ASN A 340 49.60 5.45 -3.53
CA ASN A 340 50.88 5.04 -4.10
C ASN A 340 51.31 6.09 -5.13
N PRO A 341 52.36 6.90 -4.87
CA PRO A 341 52.80 7.96 -5.78
C PRO A 341 53.17 7.47 -7.19
N GLU A 342 53.56 6.20 -7.30
CA GLU A 342 54.01 5.53 -8.53
C GLU A 342 52.91 4.67 -9.18
N ALA A 343 51.68 4.64 -8.65
CA ALA A 343 50.61 3.83 -9.24
C ALA A 343 50.21 4.26 -10.66
N TRP A 344 50.47 5.53 -11.04
CA TRP A 344 50.20 6.02 -12.39
C TRP A 344 51.29 5.61 -13.40
N THR A 345 52.52 5.31 -12.95
CA THR A 345 53.60 4.83 -13.82
C THR A 345 53.41 3.38 -14.24
N CYS A 346 52.56 2.60 -13.55
CA CYS A 346 52.24 1.23 -13.95
C CYS A 346 51.68 1.11 -15.37
N GLU A 347 51.00 2.13 -15.92
CA GLU A 347 50.51 2.13 -17.31
C GLU A 347 51.49 2.73 -18.32
N VAL A 348 52.52 3.46 -17.87
CA VAL A 348 53.60 3.93 -18.77
C VAL A 348 54.44 2.74 -19.28
N GLY A 349 54.26 1.56 -18.68
CA GLY A 349 55.06 0.38 -18.93
C GLY A 349 56.39 0.47 -18.20
N ARG A 350 57.04 -0.69 -17.98
CA ARG A 350 58.48 -0.66 -17.74
C ARG A 350 59.14 -0.08 -19.00
N PRO A 351 60.29 0.62 -18.89
CA PRO A 351 61.00 1.12 -20.06
C PRO A 351 61.26 0.03 -21.10
N GLU A 352 61.45 -1.21 -20.66
CA GLU A 352 61.59 -2.43 -21.48
C GLU A 352 60.34 -2.75 -22.35
N ASP A 353 59.13 -2.44 -21.88
CA ASP A 353 57.88 -2.73 -22.58
C ASP A 353 57.43 -1.60 -23.50
N LYS A 354 58.08 -0.43 -23.44
CA LYS A 354 57.65 0.79 -24.12
C LYS A 354 57.61 0.60 -25.65
N GLU A 355 58.66 0.02 -26.23
CA GLU A 355 58.72 -0.25 -27.68
C GLU A 355 57.62 -1.21 -28.14
N ARG A 356 57.26 -2.18 -27.31
CA ARG A 356 56.18 -3.13 -27.61
C ARG A 356 54.82 -2.43 -27.56
N LEU A 357 54.59 -1.60 -26.54
CA LEU A 357 53.34 -0.85 -26.40
C LEU A 357 53.18 0.20 -27.50
N ASP A 358 54.25 0.90 -27.88
CA ASP A 358 54.24 1.89 -28.98
C ASP A 358 53.90 1.21 -30.32
N ARG A 359 54.51 0.04 -30.61
CA ARG A 359 54.15 -0.78 -31.79
C ARG A 359 52.68 -1.21 -31.80
N MET A 360 52.15 -1.64 -30.65
CA MET A 360 50.72 -1.99 -30.55
C MET A 360 49.81 -0.77 -30.73
N ALA A 361 50.18 0.38 -30.18
CA ALA A 361 49.43 1.62 -30.32
C ALA A 361 49.40 2.10 -31.77
N GLU A 362 50.51 2.01 -32.49
CA GLU A 362 50.59 2.30 -33.93
C GLU A 362 49.74 1.34 -34.76
N ALA A 363 49.80 0.04 -34.49
CA ALA A 363 48.96 -0.94 -35.17
C ALA A 363 47.46 -0.63 -34.99
N ILE A 364 47.04 -0.24 -33.79
CA ILE A 364 45.66 0.18 -33.50
C ILE A 364 45.31 1.49 -34.23
N ARG A 365 46.25 2.45 -34.35
CA ARG A 365 46.02 3.69 -35.11
C ARG A 365 45.78 3.40 -36.59
N LEU A 366 46.67 2.61 -37.21
CA LEU A 366 46.55 2.20 -38.60
C LEU A 366 45.24 1.46 -38.88
N GLU A 367 44.86 0.53 -38.01
CA GLU A 367 43.59 -0.19 -38.12
C GLU A 367 42.37 0.74 -37.97
N ASN A 368 42.40 1.70 -37.04
CA ASN A 368 41.32 2.67 -36.88
C ASN A 368 41.23 3.64 -38.07
N GLU A 369 42.35 4.03 -38.67
CA GLU A 369 42.39 4.83 -39.90
C GLU A 369 41.78 4.07 -41.06
N ARG A 370 42.16 2.80 -41.25
CA ARG A 370 41.54 1.90 -42.23
C ARG A 370 40.02 1.78 -42.04
N ARG A 371 39.55 1.65 -40.80
CA ARG A 371 38.10 1.61 -40.47
C ARG A 371 37.40 2.93 -40.78
N ARG A 372 38.06 4.07 -40.59
CA ARG A 372 37.49 5.38 -40.92
C ARG A 372 37.41 5.60 -42.42
N GLN A 373 38.43 5.18 -43.17
CA GLN A 373 38.44 5.23 -44.63
C GLN A 373 37.31 4.36 -45.20
N SER A 374 37.22 3.10 -44.78
CA SER A 374 36.13 2.19 -45.22
C SER A 374 34.73 2.64 -44.77
N ALA A 375 34.58 3.31 -43.62
CA ALA A 375 33.29 3.87 -43.21
C ALA A 375 32.92 5.15 -43.98
N GLY A 376 33.90 5.92 -44.44
CA GLY A 376 33.69 7.12 -45.27
C GLY A 376 33.47 6.82 -46.76
N GLU A 377 33.75 5.60 -47.22
CA GLU A 377 33.48 5.14 -48.59
C GLU A 377 32.07 4.54 -48.77
N ILE A 378 31.26 4.46 -47.70
CA ILE A 378 29.91 3.86 -47.70
C ILE A 378 28.80 4.94 -47.70
N ASP A 379 29.14 6.22 -47.55
CA ASP A 379 28.27 7.36 -47.86
C ASP A 379 28.52 7.84 -49.30
#